data_AF-A0A176RVB0-F1
#
_entry.id   AF-A0A176RVB0-F1
#
_cell.length_a   1.000
_cell.length_b   1.000
_cell.length_c   1.000
_cell.angle_alpha   90.00
_cell.angle_beta   90.00
_cell.angle_gamma   90.00
#
_symmetry.space_group_name_H-M   'P 1'
#
loop_
_entity.id
_entity.type
_entity.pdbx_description
1 polymer ?
#
loop_
_entity_poly.entity_id
_entity_poly.type
_entity_poly.pdbx_seq_one_letter_code
_entity_poly.pdbx_strand_id
1 'polypeptide(L)'
;MWVRKEKTEVKHMQKKLPPIPVAEKLKYRKNLSAPGLLEKVRKQFEQLVDLRSGKPGYTLADVLMSALAIFGLKYPSLLQFDKNRHEKTIKNNLKQLYGVNDAPCDTQMRARLDPVEPCDLRPAFVEIHHQIQRDKVL
;
A
#
# COMPACT_ATOMS: atom_id res chain seq x y z
N MET A 1 5.91 -60.85 25.19
CA MET A 1 4.77 -60.32 24.42
C MET A 1 4.34 -59.00 25.04
N TRP A 2 4.48 -57.91 24.26
CA TRP A 2 3.83 -56.59 24.38
C TRP A 2 4.05 -55.75 25.66
N VAL A 3 5.00 -54.80 25.57
CA VAL A 3 5.04 -53.58 26.41
C VAL A 3 4.15 -52.52 25.76
N ARG A 4 3.14 -52.05 26.52
CA ARG A 4 2.14 -51.06 26.09
C ARG A 4 2.77 -49.66 26.15
N LYS A 5 3.06 -49.04 25.00
CA LYS A 5 3.46 -47.61 24.93
C LYS A 5 2.21 -46.74 25.07
N GLU A 6 2.17 -45.89 26.08
CA GLU A 6 1.19 -44.81 26.22
C GLU A 6 1.34 -43.80 25.07
N LYS A 7 0.24 -43.56 24.35
CA LYS A 7 0.12 -42.46 23.39
C LYS A 7 -0.02 -41.16 24.17
N THR A 8 0.99 -40.30 24.10
CA THR A 8 0.89 -38.91 24.56
C THR A 8 0.07 -38.12 23.53
N GLU A 9 -1.16 -37.75 23.88
CA GLU A 9 -1.98 -36.85 23.07
C GLU A 9 -1.43 -35.42 23.15
N VAL A 10 -0.95 -34.91 22.01
CA VAL A 10 -0.58 -33.51 21.86
C VAL A 10 -1.86 -32.69 21.68
N LYS A 11 -2.37 -32.10 22.76
CA LYS A 11 -3.50 -31.15 22.70
C LYS A 11 -3.12 -29.95 21.83
N HIS A 12 -3.63 -29.91 20.61
CA HIS A 12 -3.59 -28.73 19.75
C HIS A 12 -4.44 -27.62 20.39
N MET A 13 -3.79 -26.72 21.12
CA MET A 13 -4.43 -25.57 21.72
C MET A 13 -4.61 -24.50 20.63
N GLN A 14 -5.82 -24.39 20.08
CA GLN A 14 -6.20 -23.27 19.22
C GLN A 14 -6.03 -21.98 20.01
N LYS A 15 -4.91 -21.27 19.81
CA LYS A 15 -4.71 -19.95 20.42
C LYS A 15 -5.74 -19.00 19.83
N LYS A 16 -6.73 -18.59 20.64
CA LYS A 16 -7.68 -17.55 20.26
C LYS A 16 -6.89 -16.28 19.92
N LEU A 17 -7.20 -15.66 18.77
CA LEU A 17 -6.61 -14.37 18.41
C LEU A 17 -6.92 -13.34 19.52
N PRO A 18 -5.97 -12.44 19.82
CA PRO A 18 -6.25 -11.35 20.73
C PRO A 18 -7.44 -10.52 20.21
N PRO A 19 -8.24 -9.92 21.10
CA PRO A 19 -9.34 -9.06 20.70
C PRO A 19 -8.81 -7.91 19.83
N ILE A 20 -9.53 -7.60 18.76
CA ILE A 20 -9.16 -6.48 17.88
C ILE A 20 -9.17 -5.20 18.73
N PRO A 21 -8.05 -4.47 18.81
CA PRO A 21 -8.00 -3.24 19.57
C PRO A 21 -8.99 -2.22 19.00
N VAL A 22 -9.70 -1.54 19.90
CA VAL A 22 -10.64 -0.46 19.53
C VAL A 22 -9.84 0.67 18.85
N ALA A 23 -10.29 1.11 17.67
CA ALA A 23 -9.54 2.04 16.81
C ALA A 23 -9.10 3.33 17.53
N GLU A 24 -9.91 3.85 18.46
CA GLU A 24 -9.60 5.04 19.26
C GLU A 24 -8.38 4.89 20.17
N LYS A 25 -7.99 3.65 20.51
CA LYS A 25 -6.82 3.35 21.34
C LYS A 25 -5.55 3.10 20.53
N LEU A 26 -5.63 3.04 19.20
CA LEU A 26 -4.49 2.80 18.33
C LEU A 26 -3.73 4.11 18.08
N LYS A 27 -2.59 4.28 18.75
CA LYS A 27 -1.63 5.34 18.42
C LYS A 27 -0.61 4.83 17.40
N TYR A 28 -0.71 5.32 16.18
CA TYR A 28 0.29 5.08 15.15
C TYR A 28 1.52 5.96 15.36
N ARG A 29 2.71 5.46 15.01
CA ARG A 29 3.89 6.32 14.87
C ARG A 29 3.62 7.32 13.75
N LYS A 30 3.87 8.61 14.01
CA LYS A 30 3.58 9.68 13.03
C LYS A 30 4.23 9.43 11.68
N ASN A 31 5.52 9.08 11.68
CA ASN A 31 6.30 8.93 10.45
C ASN A 31 6.50 7.47 10.01
N LEU A 32 6.46 6.53 10.95
CA LEU A 32 6.66 5.10 10.70
C LEU A 32 5.34 4.32 10.83
N SER A 33 4.35 4.78 10.08
CA SER A 33 3.05 4.12 9.91
C SER A 33 2.69 4.11 8.43
N ALA A 34 1.74 3.28 8.02
CA ALA A 34 1.33 3.22 6.62
C ALA A 34 0.92 4.60 6.07
N PRO A 35 0.06 5.40 6.74
CA PRO A 35 -0.27 6.74 6.26
C PRO A 35 0.95 7.66 6.18
N GLY A 36 1.82 7.66 7.20
CA GLY A 36 2.99 8.53 7.23
C GLY A 36 4.03 8.20 6.14
N LEU A 37 4.22 6.91 5.85
CA LEU A 37 5.11 6.46 4.78
C LEU A 37 4.50 6.74 3.38
N LEU A 38 3.20 6.50 3.20
CA LEU A 38 2.49 6.79 1.96
C LEU A 38 2.46 8.29 1.65
N GLU A 39 2.31 9.14 2.67
CA GLU A 39 2.37 10.61 2.52
C GLU A 39 3.76 11.05 2.02
N LYS A 40 4.84 10.46 2.55
CA LYS A 40 6.20 10.75 2.09
C LYS A 40 6.42 10.33 0.63
N VAL A 41 5.93 9.16 0.25
CA VAL A 41 5.99 8.68 -1.14
C VAL A 41 5.21 9.62 -2.06
N ARG A 42 4.00 10.00 -1.68
CA ARG A 42 3.17 10.93 -2.45
C ARG A 42 3.90 12.25 -2.73
N LYS A 43 4.54 12.84 -1.71
CA LYS A 43 5.32 14.08 -1.85
C LYS A 43 6.48 13.94 -2.84
N GLN A 44 7.05 12.75 -2.99
CA GLN A 44 8.09 12.50 -4.00
C GLN A 44 7.47 12.36 -5.40
N PHE A 45 6.33 11.68 -5.53
CA PHE A 45 5.62 11.56 -6.80
C PHE A 45 5.04 12.89 -7.30
N GLU A 46 4.66 13.80 -6.41
CA GLU A 46 4.19 15.16 -6.77
C GLU A 46 5.31 16.04 -7.35
N GLN A 47 6.58 15.68 -7.17
CA GLN A 47 7.72 16.40 -7.75
C GLN A 47 8.07 15.93 -9.16
N LEU A 48 7.47 14.84 -9.62
CA LEU A 48 7.74 14.30 -10.94
C LEU A 48 7.14 15.21 -12.02
N VAL A 49 7.97 15.54 -13.01
CA VAL A 49 7.55 16.36 -14.13
C VAL A 49 6.61 15.54 -15.00
N ASP A 50 5.39 16.03 -15.14
CA ASP A 50 4.42 15.47 -16.05
C ASP A 50 4.64 16.04 -17.46
N LEU A 51 5.31 15.27 -18.33
CA LEU A 51 5.64 15.69 -19.70
C LEU A 51 4.42 15.69 -20.64
N ARG A 52 3.23 15.33 -20.14
CA ARG A 52 2.00 15.30 -20.95
C ARG A 52 1.54 16.71 -21.30
N SER A 53 1.11 16.90 -22.54
CA SER A 53 0.45 18.13 -22.97
C SER A 53 -1.04 18.11 -22.62
N GLY A 54 -1.59 19.27 -22.26
CA GLY A 54 -3.01 19.46 -21.94
C GLY A 54 -3.35 19.21 -20.46
N LYS A 55 -4.64 19.37 -20.10
CA LYS A 55 -5.12 19.14 -18.73
C LYS A 55 -5.41 17.64 -18.55
N PRO A 56 -4.62 16.89 -17.75
CA PRO A 56 -4.87 15.47 -17.57
C PRO A 56 -6.10 15.23 -16.69
N GLY A 57 -6.84 14.15 -16.96
CA GLY A 57 -7.96 13.73 -16.10
C GLY A 57 -7.52 13.27 -14.71
N TYR A 58 -6.26 12.83 -14.57
CA TYR A 58 -5.63 12.42 -13.32
C TYR A 58 -4.21 12.96 -13.26
N THR A 59 -3.80 13.46 -12.09
CA THR A 59 -2.41 13.87 -11.86
C THR A 59 -1.48 12.67 -11.96
N LEU A 60 -0.22 12.87 -12.34
CA LEU A 60 0.77 11.78 -12.36
C LEU A 60 0.93 11.16 -10.96
N ALA A 61 0.89 11.98 -9.91
CA ALA A 61 0.92 11.52 -8.52
C ALA A 61 -0.26 10.60 -8.18
N ASP A 62 -1.50 10.92 -8.58
CA ASP A 62 -2.66 10.07 -8.32
C ASP A 62 -2.58 8.74 -9.08
N VAL A 63 -2.04 8.74 -10.31
CA VAL A 63 -1.78 7.53 -11.09
C VAL A 63 -0.76 6.64 -10.35
N LEU A 64 0.38 7.21 -9.94
CA LEU A 64 1.44 6.47 -9.24
C LEU A 64 0.99 5.97 -7.87
N MET A 65 0.24 6.77 -7.12
CA MET A 65 -0.34 6.36 -5.84
C MET A 65 -1.40 5.27 -6.02
N SER A 66 -2.17 5.29 -7.12
CA SER A 66 -3.09 4.20 -7.47
C SER A 66 -2.32 2.92 -7.81
N ALA A 67 -1.23 3.03 -8.56
CA ALA A 67 -0.36 1.90 -8.87
C ALA A 67 0.26 1.28 -7.60
N LEU A 68 0.73 2.13 -6.69
CA LEU A 68 1.23 1.70 -5.37
C LEU A 68 0.14 0.99 -4.55
N ALA A 69 -1.11 1.46 -4.62
CA ALA A 69 -2.24 0.84 -3.94
C ALA A 69 -2.54 -0.57 -4.42
N ILE A 70 -2.28 -0.90 -5.69
CA ILE A 70 -2.44 -2.27 -6.22
C ILE A 70 -1.56 -3.24 -5.43
N PHE A 71 -0.30 -2.88 -5.22
CA PHE A 71 0.64 -3.68 -4.42
C PHE A 71 0.24 -3.70 -2.94
N GLY A 72 -0.04 -2.55 -2.35
CA GLY A 72 -0.38 -2.42 -0.93
C GLY A 72 -1.69 -3.13 -0.54
N LEU A 73 -2.67 -3.16 -1.44
CA LEU A 73 -3.94 -3.86 -1.27
C LEU A 73 -3.92 -5.30 -1.82
N LYS A 74 -2.75 -5.77 -2.30
CA LYS A 74 -2.50 -7.15 -2.76
C LYS A 74 -3.41 -7.59 -3.91
N TYR A 75 -3.68 -6.70 -4.85
CA TYR A 75 -4.40 -7.07 -6.06
C TYR A 75 -3.51 -7.92 -6.98
N PRO A 76 -4.05 -9.00 -7.59
CA PRO A 76 -3.28 -9.88 -8.46
C PRO A 76 -2.95 -9.25 -9.82
N SER A 77 -3.65 -8.18 -10.22
CA SER A 77 -3.41 -7.45 -11.45
C SER A 77 -4.08 -6.06 -11.42
N LEU A 78 -3.63 -5.19 -12.33
CA LEU A 78 -4.29 -3.90 -12.61
C LEU A 78 -5.75 -4.08 -13.02
N LEU A 79 -6.05 -5.08 -13.86
CA LEU A 79 -7.41 -5.36 -14.31
C LEU A 79 -8.34 -5.77 -13.15
N GLN A 80 -7.82 -6.55 -12.18
CA GLN A 80 -8.63 -6.90 -11.02
C GLN A 80 -8.88 -5.69 -10.12
N PHE A 81 -7.87 -4.84 -9.92
CA PHE A 81 -8.05 -3.57 -9.22
C PHE A 81 -9.10 -2.69 -9.91
N ASP A 82 -9.05 -2.57 -11.24
CA ASP A 82 -9.96 -1.76 -12.03
C ASP A 82 -11.44 -2.15 -11.79
N LYS A 83 -11.73 -3.45 -11.74
CA LYS A 83 -13.07 -3.99 -11.42
C LYS A 83 -13.57 -3.60 -10.03
N ASN A 84 -12.67 -3.46 -9.04
CA ASN A 84 -13.02 -3.23 -7.64
C ASN A 84 -12.79 -1.77 -7.18
N ARG A 85 -12.17 -0.90 -7.99
CA ARG A 85 -11.77 0.47 -7.56
C ARG A 85 -12.91 1.36 -7.08
N HIS A 86 -14.13 1.08 -7.52
CA HIS A 86 -15.35 1.81 -7.15
C HIS A 86 -16.06 1.23 -5.92
N GLU A 87 -15.62 0.08 -5.41
CA GLU A 87 -16.15 -0.48 -4.17
C GLU A 87 -15.89 0.46 -3.01
N LYS A 88 -16.90 0.62 -2.13
CA LYS A 88 -16.88 1.58 -1.03
C LYS A 88 -15.61 1.50 -0.17
N THR A 89 -15.21 0.28 0.21
CA THR A 89 -14.02 0.05 1.04
C THR A 89 -12.74 0.44 0.30
N ILE A 90 -12.63 0.09 -0.98
CA ILE A 90 -11.46 0.40 -1.79
C ILE A 90 -11.35 1.90 -2.03
N LYS A 91 -12.45 2.56 -2.40
CA LYS A 91 -12.50 4.01 -2.56
C LYS A 91 -12.13 4.75 -1.27
N ASN A 92 -12.60 4.27 -0.12
CA ASN A 92 -12.22 4.83 1.18
C ASN A 92 -10.73 4.65 1.46
N ASN A 93 -10.16 3.47 1.18
CA ASN A 93 -8.72 3.21 1.34
C ASN A 93 -7.89 4.10 0.43
N LEU A 94 -8.27 4.22 -0.85
CA LEU A 94 -7.62 5.09 -1.83
C LEU A 94 -7.59 6.54 -1.34
N LYS A 95 -8.72 7.05 -0.88
CA LYS A 95 -8.82 8.42 -0.38
C LYS A 95 -8.03 8.64 0.91
N GLN A 96 -8.18 7.76 1.91
CA GLN A 96 -7.62 7.98 3.24
C GLN A 96 -6.14 7.60 3.37
N LEU A 97 -5.70 6.53 2.70
CA LEU A 97 -4.32 6.02 2.81
C LEU A 97 -3.43 6.54 1.68
N TYR A 98 -3.96 6.58 0.45
CA TYR A 98 -3.17 6.93 -0.74
C TYR A 98 -3.41 8.37 -1.22
N GLY A 99 -4.40 9.06 -0.67
CA GLY A 99 -4.80 10.41 -1.07
C GLY A 99 -5.44 10.48 -2.46
N VAL A 100 -5.86 9.35 -3.03
CA VAL A 100 -6.43 9.27 -4.38
C VAL A 100 -7.95 9.41 -4.29
N ASN A 101 -8.50 10.47 -4.88
CA ASN A 101 -9.95 10.71 -4.87
C ASN A 101 -10.70 9.79 -5.86
N ASP A 102 -10.12 9.61 -7.04
CA ASP A 102 -10.63 8.72 -8.07
C ASP A 102 -9.43 8.09 -8.79
N ALA A 103 -9.48 6.77 -9.00
CA ALA A 103 -8.39 6.02 -9.59
C ALA A 103 -8.63 5.80 -11.10
N PRO A 104 -7.60 5.98 -11.94
CA PRO A 104 -7.71 5.69 -13.36
C PRO A 104 -8.01 4.21 -13.61
N CYS A 105 -8.64 3.90 -14.74
CA CYS A 105 -8.82 2.51 -15.15
C CYS A 105 -7.49 1.86 -15.53
N ASP A 106 -7.49 0.54 -15.70
CA ASP A 106 -6.31 -0.26 -16.03
C ASP A 106 -5.55 0.29 -17.26
N THR A 107 -6.25 0.50 -18.38
CA THR A 107 -5.66 1.02 -19.62
C THR A 107 -5.08 2.41 -19.45
N GLN A 108 -5.79 3.30 -18.74
CA GLN A 108 -5.30 4.65 -18.46
C GLN A 108 -4.04 4.59 -17.59
N MET A 109 -4.04 3.73 -16.57
CA MET A 109 -2.92 3.59 -15.66
C MET A 109 -1.67 3.09 -16.39
N ARG A 110 -1.77 2.03 -17.21
CA ARG A 110 -0.64 1.56 -18.04
C ARG A 110 -0.10 2.65 -18.94
N ALA A 111 -0.96 3.28 -19.74
CA ALA A 111 -0.56 4.34 -20.66
C ALA A 111 0.09 5.55 -19.97
N ARG A 112 -0.15 5.74 -18.66
CA ARG A 112 0.48 6.80 -17.87
C ARG A 112 1.76 6.37 -17.17
N LEU A 113 1.90 5.09 -16.83
CA LEU A 113 3.07 4.55 -16.14
C LEU A 113 4.18 4.13 -17.11
N ASP A 114 3.83 3.63 -18.30
CA ASP A 114 4.78 3.15 -19.30
C ASP A 114 5.88 4.18 -19.67
N PRO A 115 5.60 5.50 -19.78
CA PRO A 115 6.64 6.50 -20.08
C PRO A 115 7.41 7.00 -18.84
N VAL A 116 7.11 6.52 -17.63
CA VAL A 116 7.81 6.97 -16.41
C VAL A 116 9.11 6.21 -16.28
N GLU A 117 10.24 6.95 -16.31
CA GLU A 117 11.55 6.36 -16.14
C GLU A 117 11.72 5.81 -14.71
N PRO A 118 12.14 4.55 -14.51
CA PRO A 118 12.31 3.97 -13.18
C PRO A 118 13.27 4.74 -12.27
N CYS A 119 14.27 5.41 -12.87
CA CYS A 119 15.21 6.27 -12.15
C CYS A 119 14.51 7.43 -11.42
N ASP A 120 13.42 7.94 -11.98
CA ASP A 120 12.66 9.05 -11.40
C ASP A 120 11.87 8.61 -10.15
N LEU A 121 11.61 7.31 -9.99
CA LEU A 121 10.94 6.75 -8.81
C LEU A 121 11.89 6.53 -7.62
N ARG A 122 13.20 6.54 -7.87
CA ARG A 122 14.24 6.29 -6.84
C ARG A 122 14.14 7.21 -5.61
N PRO A 123 13.86 8.53 -5.73
CA PRO A 123 13.73 9.41 -4.57
C PRO A 123 12.67 8.96 -3.57
N ALA A 124 11.55 8.38 -4.03
CA ALA A 124 10.50 7.84 -3.16
C ALA A 124 11.03 6.70 -2.27
N PHE A 125 11.78 5.77 -2.85
CA PHE A 125 12.40 4.67 -2.11
C PHE A 125 13.45 5.18 -1.12
N VAL A 126 14.31 6.10 -1.55
CA VAL A 126 15.37 6.68 -0.71
C VAL A 126 14.77 7.44 0.48
N GLU A 127 13.68 8.18 0.29
CA GLU A 127 13.02 8.88 1.40
C GLU A 127 12.44 7.93 2.45
N ILE A 128 11.86 6.79 2.03
CA ILE A 128 11.44 5.74 2.97
C ILE A 128 12.65 5.24 3.76
N HIS A 129 13.74 4.89 3.08
CA HIS A 129 14.95 4.37 3.72
C HIS A 129 15.53 5.38 4.72
N HIS A 130 15.67 6.65 4.34
CA HIS A 130 16.09 7.72 5.23
C HIS A 130 15.17 7.87 6.44
N GLN A 131 13.84 7.75 6.25
CA GLN A 131 12.91 7.82 7.38
C GLN A 131 13.14 6.69 8.37
N ILE A 132 13.33 5.46 7.89
CA ILE A 132 13.57 4.29 8.73
C ILE A 132 14.88 4.43 9.51
N GLN A 133 15.95 4.94 8.88
CA GLN A 133 17.24 5.20 9.54
C GLN A 133 17.13 6.28 10.63
N ARG A 134 16.45 7.41 10.34
CA ARG A 134 16.22 8.47 11.35
C ARG A 134 15.45 7.96 12.57
N ASP A 135 14.53 7.04 12.34
CA ASP A 135 13.71 6.40 13.37
C ASP A 135 14.41 5.24 14.10
N LYS A 136 15.68 4.93 13.74
CA LYS A 136 16.54 3.88 14.32
C LYS A 136 15.92 2.48 14.27
N VAL A 137 15.23 2.16 13.17
CA VAL A 137 14.63 0.83 12.95
C VAL A 137 15.45 -0.02 11.96
N LEU A 138 16.37 0.63 11.25
CA LEU A 138 17.42 0.04 10.41
C LEU A 138 18.73 0.74 10.77
#